data_AF-A0A2K3NGE0-F1
#
_entry.id   AF-A0A2K3NGE0-F1
#
_cell.length_a   1.000
_cell.length_b   1.000
_cell.length_c   1.000
_cell.angle_alpha   90.00
_cell.angle_beta   90.00
_cell.angle_gamma   90.00
#
_symmetry.space_group_name_H-M   'P 1'
#
loop_
_entity.id
_entity.type
_entity.pdbx_description
1 polymer ?
#
loop_
_entity_poly.entity_id
_entity_poly.type
_entity_poly.pdbx_seq_one_letter_code
_entity_poly.pdbx_strand_id
1 'polypeptide(L)'
;SDRVAVGRSLDLPVYFGDAGSREVLHKVGAGRASAAAITLDSPGANYRTVWALSKHFPNVKTFVRAHDVTHGLNLEKAGATAVVPETLEPSLQLAAAVLSEVKLPASEIAATINEFRSRHLAELTELSETSGSSLGYGYSRIMSKPKSQSPDTIDDSQVPEGSM
;
A
#
# COMPACT_ATOMS: atom_id res chain seq x y z
N SER A 1 5.53 -25.90 -13.42
CA SER A 1 5.92 -24.47 -13.51
C SER A 1 7.21 -24.29 -12.74
N ASP A 2 8.24 -23.76 -13.38
CA ASP A 2 9.60 -23.67 -12.82
C ASP A 2 9.65 -22.82 -11.55
N ARG A 3 8.81 -21.78 -11.47
CA ARG A 3 8.65 -20.94 -10.26
C ARG A 3 8.22 -21.75 -9.03
N VAL A 4 7.40 -22.78 -9.21
CA VAL A 4 6.95 -23.65 -8.11
C VAL A 4 8.06 -24.60 -7.67
N ALA A 5 8.82 -25.15 -8.62
CA ALA A 5 9.95 -26.01 -8.31
C ALA A 5 11.03 -25.25 -7.52
N VAL A 6 11.37 -24.03 -7.96
CA VAL A 6 12.30 -23.14 -7.26
C VAL A 6 11.79 -22.83 -5.86
N GLY A 7 10.53 -22.42 -5.71
CA GLY A 7 9.96 -22.13 -4.38
C GLY A 7 10.00 -23.32 -3.42
N ARG A 8 9.69 -24.54 -3.91
CA ARG A 8 9.78 -25.76 -3.10
C ARG A 8 11.20 -26.15 -2.72
N SER A 9 12.18 -25.91 -3.59
CA SER A 9 13.60 -26.12 -3.25
C SER A 9 14.10 -25.18 -2.15
N LEU A 10 13.41 -24.05 -1.96
CA LEU A 10 13.66 -23.09 -0.88
C LEU A 10 12.82 -23.38 0.38
N ASP A 11 12.16 -24.53 0.45
CA ASP A 11 11.26 -24.95 1.54
C ASP A 11 10.11 -23.95 1.80
N LEU A 12 9.69 -23.22 0.77
CA LEU A 12 8.57 -22.30 0.84
C LEU A 12 7.24 -23.02 0.59
N PRO A 13 6.15 -22.64 1.27
CA PRO A 13 4.82 -23.22 1.08
C PRO A 13 4.19 -22.71 -0.23
N VAL A 14 4.63 -23.29 -1.36
CA VAL A 14 4.19 -22.88 -2.70
C VAL A 14 3.17 -23.84 -3.29
N TYR A 15 2.07 -23.25 -3.75
CA TYR A 15 0.93 -23.93 -4.33
C TYR A 15 0.77 -23.53 -5.80
N PHE A 16 0.35 -24.47 -6.63
CA PHE A 16 0.07 -24.24 -8.05
C PHE A 16 -1.44 -24.25 -8.29
N GLY A 17 -1.97 -23.19 -8.90
CA GLY A 17 -3.40 -23.10 -9.25
C GLY A 17 -3.81 -21.67 -9.61
N ASP A 18 -5.09 -21.50 -9.97
CA ASP A 18 -5.70 -20.18 -10.18
C ASP A 18 -5.96 -19.52 -8.82
N ALA A 19 -5.39 -18.33 -8.60
CA ALA A 19 -5.56 -17.56 -7.36
C ALA A 19 -7.01 -17.10 -7.13
N GLY A 20 -7.84 -17.02 -8.19
CA GLY A 20 -9.28 -16.76 -8.06
C GLY A 20 -10.10 -17.98 -7.63
N SER A 21 -9.51 -19.19 -7.62
CA SER A 21 -10.21 -20.41 -7.23
C SER A 21 -10.35 -20.49 -5.71
N ARG A 22 -11.60 -20.63 -5.24
CA ARG A 22 -11.91 -20.88 -3.82
C ARG A 22 -11.16 -22.09 -3.26
N GLU A 23 -11.00 -23.15 -4.04
CA GLU A 23 -10.31 -24.37 -3.60
C GLU A 23 -8.82 -24.10 -3.37
N VAL A 24 -8.19 -23.34 -4.28
CA VAL A 24 -6.78 -22.92 -4.13
C VAL A 24 -6.63 -22.01 -2.93
N LEU A 25 -7.49 -20.99 -2.78
CA LEU A 25 -7.51 -20.09 -1.63
C LEU A 25 -7.68 -20.83 -0.29
N HIS A 26 -8.50 -21.88 -0.26
CA HIS A 26 -8.64 -22.72 0.92
C HIS A 26 -7.35 -23.51 1.21
N LYS A 27 -6.74 -24.13 0.18
CA LYS A 27 -5.49 -24.91 0.32
C LYS A 27 -4.30 -24.06 0.79
N VAL A 28 -4.21 -22.81 0.37
CA VAL A 28 -3.17 -21.86 0.85
C VAL A 28 -3.47 -21.33 2.26
N GLY A 29 -4.62 -21.68 2.85
CA GLY A 29 -4.98 -21.29 4.21
C GLY A 29 -5.58 -19.90 4.33
N ALA A 30 -6.28 -19.39 3.30
CA ALA A 30 -6.90 -18.06 3.35
C ALA A 30 -7.81 -17.87 4.58
N GLY A 31 -8.57 -18.90 4.99
CA GLY A 31 -9.48 -18.80 6.15
C GLY A 31 -8.81 -18.52 7.50
N ARG A 32 -7.49 -18.70 7.60
CA ARG A 32 -6.69 -18.44 8.81
C ARG A 32 -5.61 -17.38 8.58
N ALA A 33 -5.60 -16.74 7.41
CA ALA A 33 -4.66 -15.69 7.07
C ALA A 33 -5.11 -14.35 7.66
N SER A 34 -4.16 -13.55 8.16
CA SER A 34 -4.44 -12.17 8.60
C SER A 34 -4.54 -11.20 7.44
N ALA A 35 -3.76 -11.44 6.38
CA ALA A 35 -3.71 -10.60 5.18
C ALA A 35 -3.29 -11.41 3.95
N ALA A 36 -3.61 -10.88 2.77
CA ALA A 36 -3.20 -11.39 1.47
C ALA A 36 -2.64 -10.25 0.61
N ALA A 37 -1.43 -10.43 0.09
CA ALA A 37 -0.87 -9.57 -0.94
C ALA A 37 -1.15 -10.18 -2.32
N ILE A 38 -1.82 -9.43 -3.21
CA ILE A 38 -2.18 -9.87 -4.54
C ILE A 38 -1.37 -9.06 -5.57
N THR A 39 -0.50 -9.75 -6.30
CA THR A 39 0.48 -9.15 -7.21
C THR A 39 0.45 -9.78 -8.60
N LEU A 40 -0.73 -10.16 -9.09
CA LEU A 40 -0.91 -10.84 -10.38
C LEU A 40 -0.76 -9.87 -11.56
N ASP A 41 -0.20 -10.35 -12.67
CA ASP A 41 0.07 -9.50 -13.86
C ASP A 41 -1.17 -9.25 -14.73
N SER A 42 -2.23 -10.04 -14.58
CA SER A 42 -3.46 -9.86 -15.35
C SER A 42 -4.51 -9.11 -14.52
N PRO A 43 -5.06 -7.97 -15.01
CA PRO A 43 -6.12 -7.23 -14.32
C PRO A 43 -7.31 -8.12 -13.95
N GLY A 44 -7.71 -8.99 -14.88
CA GLY A 44 -8.84 -9.91 -14.66
C GLY A 44 -8.56 -10.96 -13.57
N ALA A 45 -7.34 -11.51 -13.53
CA ALA A 45 -6.96 -12.46 -12.47
C ALA A 45 -6.87 -11.76 -11.10
N ASN A 46 -6.35 -10.54 -11.08
CA ASN A 46 -6.29 -9.68 -9.90
C ASN A 46 -7.69 -9.44 -9.33
N TYR A 47 -8.62 -8.95 -10.16
CA TYR A 47 -10.01 -8.71 -9.78
C TYR A 47 -10.70 -9.98 -9.25
N ARG A 48 -10.61 -11.10 -9.97
CA ARG A 48 -11.25 -12.36 -9.53
C ARG A 48 -10.72 -12.84 -8.18
N THR A 49 -9.41 -12.69 -7.95
CA THR A 49 -8.77 -13.09 -6.68
C THR A 49 -9.27 -12.23 -5.52
N VAL A 50 -9.28 -10.90 -5.71
CA VAL A 50 -9.77 -9.96 -4.69
C VAL A 50 -11.24 -10.21 -4.38
N TRP A 51 -12.07 -10.35 -5.41
CA TRP A 51 -13.49 -10.64 -5.25
C TRP A 51 -13.73 -11.97 -4.52
N ALA A 52 -12.98 -13.02 -4.86
CA ALA A 52 -13.10 -14.33 -4.21
C ALA A 52 -12.69 -14.27 -2.73
N LEU A 53 -11.60 -13.56 -2.41
CA LEU A 53 -11.16 -13.33 -1.02
C LEU A 53 -12.20 -12.54 -0.23
N SER A 54 -12.69 -11.43 -0.78
CA SER A 54 -13.73 -10.59 -0.17
C SER A 54 -15.01 -11.39 0.11
N LYS A 55 -15.45 -12.21 -0.86
CA LYS A 55 -16.69 -12.99 -0.75
C LYS A 55 -16.60 -14.18 0.19
N HIS A 56 -15.49 -14.94 0.16
CA HIS A 56 -15.40 -16.22 0.87
C HIS A 56 -14.58 -16.15 2.16
N PHE A 57 -13.74 -15.13 2.32
CA PHE A 57 -12.81 -14.98 3.43
C PHE A 57 -12.81 -13.52 3.93
N PRO A 58 -13.96 -12.99 4.40
CA PRO A 58 -14.13 -11.56 4.72
C PRO A 58 -13.21 -11.03 5.83
N ASN A 59 -12.62 -11.94 6.64
CA ASN A 59 -11.67 -11.58 7.69
C ASN A 59 -10.26 -11.28 7.15
N VAL A 60 -9.95 -11.66 5.91
CA VAL A 60 -8.62 -11.47 5.31
C VAL A 60 -8.52 -10.08 4.71
N LYS A 61 -7.54 -9.30 5.16
CA LYS A 61 -7.25 -7.98 4.56
C LYS A 61 -6.46 -8.14 3.26
N THR A 62 -6.92 -7.51 2.19
CA THR A 62 -6.38 -7.69 0.84
C THR A 62 -5.63 -6.44 0.38
N PHE A 63 -4.34 -6.61 0.07
CA PHE A 63 -3.45 -5.55 -0.40
C PHE A 63 -3.06 -5.87 -1.84
N VAL A 64 -3.38 -4.97 -2.78
CA VAL A 64 -3.36 -5.30 -4.20
C VAL A 64 -2.44 -4.38 -4.98
N ARG A 65 -1.59 -4.96 -5.83
CA ARG A 65 -0.87 -4.22 -6.86
C ARG A 65 -1.81 -3.93 -8.02
N ALA A 66 -2.06 -2.66 -8.29
CA ALA A 66 -2.76 -2.20 -9.49
C ALA A 66 -1.78 -1.81 -10.59
N HIS A 67 -2.25 -1.83 -11.83
CA HIS A 67 -1.47 -1.38 -12.98
C HIS A 67 -1.53 0.14 -13.11
N ASP A 68 -2.73 0.69 -12.90
CA ASP A 68 -3.03 2.10 -12.96
C ASP A 68 -4.15 2.45 -11.97
N VAL A 69 -4.50 3.74 -11.93
CA VAL A 69 -5.54 4.30 -11.06
C VAL A 69 -6.91 3.69 -11.34
N THR A 70 -7.29 3.59 -12.62
CA THR A 70 -8.60 3.08 -13.05
C THR A 70 -8.78 1.61 -12.64
N HIS A 71 -7.75 0.79 -12.84
CA HIS A 71 -7.72 -0.58 -12.37
C HIS A 71 -7.83 -0.63 -10.85
N GLY A 72 -7.16 0.28 -10.14
CA GLY A 72 -7.24 0.36 -8.68
C GLY A 72 -8.65 0.61 -8.16
N LEU A 73 -9.38 1.55 -8.76
CA LEU A 73 -10.78 1.81 -8.41
C LEU A 73 -11.67 0.56 -8.60
N ASN A 74 -11.40 -0.25 -9.63
CA ASN A 74 -12.13 -1.50 -9.85
C ASN A 74 -11.81 -2.56 -8.78
N LEU A 75 -10.56 -2.60 -8.30
CA LEU A 75 -10.13 -3.52 -7.24
C LEU A 75 -10.71 -3.12 -5.88
N GLU A 76 -10.83 -1.83 -5.59
CA GLU A 76 -11.54 -1.34 -4.41
C GLU A 76 -13.01 -1.77 -4.42
N LYS A 77 -13.70 -1.59 -5.56
CA LYS A 77 -15.08 -2.09 -5.76
C LYS A 77 -15.19 -3.61 -5.60
N ALA A 78 -14.12 -4.35 -5.87
CA ALA A 78 -14.07 -5.81 -5.65
C ALA A 78 -13.89 -6.19 -4.18
N GLY A 79 -13.60 -5.23 -3.29
CA GLY A 79 -13.36 -5.44 -1.86
C GLY A 79 -11.89 -5.45 -1.46
N ALA A 80 -11.00 -4.81 -2.23
CA ALA A 80 -9.62 -4.60 -1.80
C ALA A 80 -9.58 -3.75 -0.51
N THR A 81 -8.73 -4.14 0.44
CA THR A 81 -8.49 -3.32 1.64
C THR A 81 -7.58 -2.13 1.36
N ALA A 82 -6.60 -2.31 0.48
CA ALA A 82 -5.77 -1.23 0.00
C ALA A 82 -5.21 -1.59 -1.38
N VAL A 83 -5.05 -0.57 -2.22
CA VAL A 83 -4.50 -0.72 -3.55
C VAL A 83 -3.28 0.18 -3.72
N VAL A 84 -2.26 -0.33 -4.40
CA VAL A 84 -1.02 0.38 -4.72
C VAL A 84 -0.69 0.18 -6.20
N PRO A 85 -0.59 1.25 -7.00
CA PRO A 85 -0.27 1.17 -8.41
C PRO A 85 1.23 1.00 -8.56
N GLU A 86 1.61 0.14 -9.50
CA GLU A 86 3.01 -0.19 -9.74
C GLU A 86 3.76 0.87 -10.54
N THR A 87 3.04 1.73 -11.26
CA THR A 87 3.63 2.63 -12.27
C THR A 87 4.09 3.97 -11.69
N LEU A 88 3.61 4.38 -10.51
CA LEU A 88 3.90 5.71 -9.97
C LEU A 88 5.39 5.91 -9.67
N GLU A 89 5.96 5.09 -8.79
CA GLU A 89 7.34 5.28 -8.34
C GLU A 89 8.37 5.06 -9.46
N PRO A 90 8.23 4.04 -10.35
CA PRO A 90 9.10 3.92 -11.52
C PRO A 90 9.01 5.13 -12.46
N SER A 91 7.83 5.71 -12.65
CA SER A 91 7.66 6.92 -13.48
C SER A 91 8.32 8.14 -12.84
N LEU A 92 8.25 8.28 -11.51
CA LEU A 92 8.95 9.33 -10.78
C LEU A 92 10.47 9.19 -10.85
N GLN A 93 10.98 7.95 -10.77
CA GLN A 93 12.42 7.68 -10.95
C GLN A 93 12.89 8.03 -12.36
N LEU A 94 12.10 7.69 -13.39
CA LEU A 94 12.38 8.08 -14.77
C LEU A 94 12.38 9.60 -14.92
N ALA A 95 11.39 10.29 -14.36
CA ALA A 95 11.32 11.75 -14.39
C ALA A 95 12.54 12.39 -13.70
N ALA A 96 12.95 11.87 -12.54
CA ALA A 96 14.14 12.34 -11.83
C ALA A 96 15.42 12.16 -12.66
N ALA A 97 15.57 11.01 -13.33
CA ALA A 97 16.71 10.75 -14.20
C ALA A 97 16.74 11.73 -15.39
N VAL A 98 15.59 11.97 -16.04
CA VAL A 98 15.48 12.95 -17.14
C VAL A 98 15.84 14.36 -16.66
N LEU A 99 15.30 14.80 -15.51
CA LEU A 99 15.59 16.13 -14.95
C LEU A 99 17.06 16.29 -14.53
N SER A 100 17.70 15.20 -14.09
CA SER A 100 19.14 15.18 -13.82
C SER A 100 19.94 15.44 -15.08
N GLU A 101 19.56 14.87 -16.22
CA GLU A 101 20.31 15.04 -17.48
C GLU A 101 20.17 16.43 -18.09
N VAL A 102 19.06 17.13 -17.86
CA VAL A 102 18.94 18.56 -18.18
C VAL A 102 19.59 19.47 -17.14
N LYS A 103 20.38 18.91 -16.21
CA LYS A 103 21.21 19.60 -15.22
C LYS A 103 20.46 20.47 -14.21
N LEU A 104 19.23 20.08 -13.84
CA LEU A 104 18.55 20.73 -12.73
C LEU A 104 19.26 20.42 -11.40
N PRO A 105 19.26 21.34 -10.42
CA PRO A 105 19.79 21.08 -9.09
C PRO A 105 19.06 19.91 -8.41
N ALA A 106 19.81 19.02 -7.76
CA ALA A 106 19.25 17.85 -7.08
C ALA A 106 18.16 18.20 -6.04
N SER A 107 18.30 19.34 -5.37
CA SER A 107 17.29 19.85 -4.43
C SER A 107 15.97 20.20 -5.12
N GLU A 108 16.02 20.78 -6.31
CA GLU A 108 14.84 21.11 -7.11
C GLU A 108 14.17 19.83 -7.62
N ILE A 109 14.96 18.89 -8.15
CA ILE A 109 14.45 17.59 -8.60
C ILE A 109 13.73 16.88 -7.45
N ALA A 110 14.36 16.80 -6.28
CA ALA A 110 13.76 16.16 -5.10
C ALA A 110 12.47 16.87 -4.66
N ALA A 111 12.45 18.20 -4.65
CA ALA A 111 11.27 18.98 -4.32
C ALA A 111 10.12 18.72 -5.30
N THR A 112 10.37 18.80 -6.62
CA THR A 112 9.37 18.57 -7.67
C THR A 112 8.81 17.14 -7.62
N ILE A 113 9.67 16.14 -7.47
CA ILE A 113 9.25 14.74 -7.37
C ILE A 113 8.40 14.51 -6.11
N ASN A 114 8.81 15.08 -4.97
CA ASN A 114 8.06 14.92 -3.73
C ASN A 114 6.71 15.66 -3.77
N GLU A 115 6.67 16.84 -4.39
CA GLU A 115 5.44 17.59 -4.61
C GLU A 115 4.48 16.82 -5.51
N PHE A 116 4.96 16.27 -6.64
CA PHE A 116 4.14 15.43 -7.51
C PHE A 116 3.62 14.19 -6.81
N ARG A 117 4.48 13.48 -6.06
CA ARG A 117 4.08 12.30 -5.28
C ARG A 117 2.96 12.67 -4.31
N SER A 118 3.13 13.74 -3.55
CA SER A 118 2.16 14.18 -2.53
C SER A 118 0.83 14.59 -3.15
N ARG A 119 0.86 15.38 -4.24
CA ARG A 119 -0.34 15.82 -4.97
C ARG A 119 -1.10 14.66 -5.58
N HIS A 120 -0.41 13.78 -6.29
CA HIS A 120 -1.02 12.63 -6.94
C HIS A 120 -1.69 11.69 -5.92
N LEU A 121 -1.06 11.48 -4.76
CA LEU A 121 -1.66 10.70 -3.68
C LEU A 121 -2.87 11.38 -3.03
N ALA A 122 -2.86 12.70 -2.93
CA ALA A 122 -4.01 13.47 -2.42
C ALA A 122 -5.21 13.37 -3.38
N GLU A 123 -4.99 13.57 -4.68
CA GLU A 123 -6.03 13.41 -5.72
C GLU A 123 -6.65 12.00 -5.69
N LEU A 124 -5.83 10.97 -5.51
CA LEU A 124 -6.30 9.59 -5.41
C LEU A 124 -7.15 9.35 -4.15
N THR A 125 -6.78 9.99 -3.04
CA THR A 125 -7.56 9.91 -1.80
C THR A 125 -8.93 10.57 -2.00
N GLU A 126 -8.98 11.76 -2.62
CA GLU A 126 -10.23 12.47 -2.91
C GLU A 126 -11.15 11.69 -3.87
N LEU A 127 -10.57 11.06 -4.91
CA LEU A 127 -11.29 10.18 -5.82
C LEU A 127 -11.89 8.96 -5.10
N SER A 128 -11.17 8.40 -4.12
CA SER A 128 -11.67 7.28 -3.31
C SER A 128 -12.84 7.71 -2.40
N GLU A 129 -12.75 8.89 -1.78
CA GLU A 129 -13.81 9.45 -0.93
C GLU A 129 -15.09 9.74 -1.72
N THR A 130 -14.95 10.35 -2.90
CA THR A 130 -16.08 10.67 -3.79
C THR A 130 -16.78 9.42 -4.33
N SER A 131 -16.03 8.33 -4.51
CA SER A 131 -16.57 7.05 -4.99
C SER A 131 -17.14 6.15 -3.87
N GLY A 132 -17.15 6.62 -2.62
CA GLY A 132 -17.67 5.89 -1.46
C GLY A 132 -16.73 4.79 -0.94
N SER A 133 -15.47 4.78 -1.39
CA SER A 133 -14.42 3.87 -0.96
C SER A 133 -13.83 4.37 0.37
N SER A 134 -14.11 3.67 1.48
CA SER A 134 -13.64 4.06 2.83
C SER A 134 -12.18 3.74 3.11
N LEU A 135 -11.44 3.23 2.13
CA LEU A 135 -10.10 2.70 2.32
C LEU A 135 -9.17 3.36 1.32
N GLY A 136 -8.65 4.53 1.71
CA GLY A 136 -7.70 5.27 0.92
C GLY A 136 -6.57 4.38 0.42
N TYR A 137 -6.12 4.69 -0.79
CA TYR A 137 -4.87 4.25 -1.37
C TYR A 137 -3.80 4.10 -0.27
N GLY A 138 -3.22 2.90 -0.12
CA GLY A 138 -2.55 2.40 1.10
C GLY A 138 -1.36 3.21 1.65
N TYR A 139 -1.15 4.42 1.15
CA TYR A 139 -0.14 5.38 1.53
C TYR A 139 -0.54 6.25 2.75
N SER A 140 -1.81 6.67 2.88
CA SER A 140 -2.20 7.73 3.84
C SER A 140 -2.03 7.33 5.31
N ARG A 141 -2.12 6.03 5.65
CA ARG A 141 -1.98 5.56 7.04
C ARG A 141 -0.55 5.14 7.42
N ILE A 142 0.32 4.85 6.46
CA ILE A 142 1.68 4.35 6.73
C ILE A 142 2.65 5.52 7.02
N MET A 143 2.38 6.72 6.47
CA MET A 143 3.30 7.87 6.56
C MET A 143 2.77 9.07 7.38
N SER A 144 1.54 9.04 7.90
CA SER A 144 1.02 10.08 8.80
C SER A 144 1.46 9.87 10.25
N LYS A 145 2.77 9.92 10.51
CA LYS A 145 3.27 10.40 11.79
C LYS A 145 4.68 11.00 11.70
N PRO A 146 4.81 12.32 11.71
CA PRO A 146 5.77 13.00 12.55
C PRO A 146 5.05 13.35 13.86
N LYS A 147 5.54 12.80 14.97
CA LYS A 147 5.13 13.23 16.32
C LYS A 147 5.58 14.69 16.48
N SER A 148 4.68 15.65 16.32
CA SER A 148 4.94 17.02 16.75
C SER A 148 4.93 17.04 18.28
N GLN A 149 6.10 16.98 18.89
CA GLN A 149 6.31 17.55 20.20
C GLN A 149 6.30 19.07 20.06
N SER A 150 5.51 19.76 20.87
CA SER A 150 5.76 21.13 21.31
C SER A 150 4.86 21.42 22.53
N PRO A 151 5.11 22.51 23.28
CA PRO A 151 5.84 22.46 24.55
C PRO A 151 5.05 23.13 25.69
N ASP A 152 5.71 23.31 26.82
CA ASP A 152 5.38 24.20 27.95
C ASP A 152 4.38 23.68 29.00
N THR A 153 4.93 23.38 30.16
CA THR A 153 4.59 24.16 31.36
C THR A 153 5.80 24.16 32.30
N ILE A 154 6.43 25.32 32.40
CA ILE A 154 7.28 25.69 33.51
C ILE A 154 6.36 25.73 34.74
N ASP A 155 6.54 24.81 35.69
CA ASP A 155 6.04 24.97 37.06
C ASP A 155 7.26 25.16 37.96
N ASP A 156 7.50 26.43 38.25
CA ASP A 156 8.48 26.90 39.20
C ASP A 156 7.82 26.86 40.58
N SER A 157 8.03 25.76 41.31
CA SER A 157 7.71 25.68 42.73
C SER A 157 8.84 25.00 43.48
N GLN A 158 9.92 25.76 43.65
CA GLN A 158 10.91 25.57 44.69
C GLN A 158 10.22 25.57 46.06
N VAL A 159 10.35 24.45 46.77
CA VAL A 159 10.01 24.31 48.18
C VAL A 159 11.25 24.71 48.99
N PRO A 160 11.16 25.67 49.93
CA PRO A 160 12.17 25.79 50.97
C PRO A 160 11.59 25.45 52.35
N GLU A 161 12.50 24.91 53.17
CA GLU A 161 12.53 24.86 54.65
C GLU A 161 11.82 23.74 55.43
N GLY A 162 12.59 23.20 56.39
CA GLY A 162 12.11 22.57 57.64
C GLY A 162 12.73 21.20 57.93
N SER A 163 14.01 21.07 58.27
CA SER A 163 14.63 21.11 59.62
C SER A 163 14.45 19.87 60.52
N MET A 164 15.59 19.51 61.13
CA MET A 164 15.92 18.51 62.19
C MET A 164 16.05 17.04 61.80
#